data_AF-A0A523VHL9-F1
#
_entry.id   AF-A0A523VHL9-F1
#
_cell.length_a   1.000
_cell.length_b   1.000
_cell.length_c   1.000
_cell.angle_alpha   90.00
_cell.angle_beta   90.00
_cell.angle_gamma   90.00
#
_symmetry.space_group_name_H-M   'P 1'
#
loop_
_entity.id
_entity.type
_entity.pdbx_description
1 polymer ?
#
loop_
_entity_poly.entity_id
_entity_poly.type
_entity_poly.pdbx_seq_one_letter_code
_entity_poly.pdbx_strand_id
1 'polypeptide(L)'
;MFTEQQLDKYTKITISLIVIIILISVGLYFYVYKSPSLGKRSIVDQQIEELQKQVKKNPQDASTRFYLARAYLRNNQEDEAIKELKQVLKLEKDSQQAYFVLGVAYKEKGKSSYSQAGKQFDKVIELSKGKQFSKVNQSLKSSYYFLGEIAFERKQHKKALGYFQKSSEIGSKDSDAMLFIGRCYFRLKDYKNAEKNYKEAIRFVPKFADVYYHLGKMYQAQGKTSEAKQNYNKAIKLKTNYQEAKEALESL
;
A
#
# COMPACT_ATOMS: atom_id res chain seq x y z
N MET A 1 18.92 -54.85 -41.34
CA MET A 1 18.52 -55.15 -39.95
C MET A 1 19.61 -54.61 -39.04
N PHE A 2 19.30 -53.65 -38.17
CA PHE A 2 20.26 -53.17 -37.16
C PHE A 2 20.47 -54.25 -36.10
N THR A 3 21.69 -54.41 -35.60
CA THR A 3 21.98 -55.37 -34.52
C THR A 3 21.43 -54.84 -33.19
N GLU A 4 21.12 -55.74 -32.23
CA GLU A 4 20.59 -55.34 -30.92
C GLU A 4 21.48 -54.32 -30.20
N GLN A 5 22.80 -54.44 -30.33
CA GLN A 5 23.76 -53.47 -29.79
C GLN A 5 23.67 -52.08 -30.44
N GLN A 6 23.37 -52.02 -31.74
CA GLN A 6 23.14 -50.75 -32.42
C GLN A 6 21.82 -50.12 -31.95
N LEU A 7 20.78 -50.93 -31.78
CA LEU A 7 19.48 -50.46 -31.29
C LEU A 7 19.58 -49.86 -29.87
N ASP A 8 20.29 -50.52 -28.95
CA ASP A 8 20.50 -50.03 -27.57
C ASP A 8 21.30 -48.72 -27.55
N LYS A 9 22.32 -48.59 -28.41
CA LYS A 9 23.10 -47.35 -28.55
C LYS A 9 22.23 -46.18 -29.04
N TYR A 10 21.38 -46.40 -30.04
CA TYR A 10 20.48 -45.35 -30.54
C TYR A 10 19.44 -44.95 -29.50
N THR A 11 18.87 -45.90 -28.75
CA THR A 11 17.92 -45.62 -27.67
C THR A 11 18.53 -44.79 -26.55
N LYS A 12 19.78 -45.06 -26.16
CA LYS A 12 20.48 -44.26 -25.14
C LYS A 12 20.77 -42.84 -25.62
N ILE A 13 21.11 -42.66 -26.89
CA ILE A 13 21.35 -41.33 -27.48
C ILE A 13 20.05 -40.54 -27.56
N THR A 14 18.94 -41.15 -27.98
CA THR A 14 17.64 -40.46 -28.07
C THR A 14 17.10 -40.07 -26.70
N ILE A 15 17.20 -40.94 -25.70
CA ILE A 15 16.83 -40.60 -24.31
C ILE A 15 17.68 -39.43 -23.79
N SER A 16 18.99 -39.45 -24.04
CA SER A 16 19.89 -38.37 -23.60
C SER A 16 19.53 -37.03 -24.24
N LEU A 17 19.21 -37.03 -25.55
CA LEU A 17 18.77 -35.82 -26.25
C LEU A 17 17.44 -35.28 -25.73
N ILE A 18 16.49 -36.17 -25.42
CA ILE A 18 15.19 -35.77 -24.84
C ILE A 18 15.39 -35.12 -23.47
N VAL A 19 16.24 -35.69 -22.60
CA VAL A 19 16.53 -35.11 -21.27
C VAL A 19 17.18 -33.73 -21.42
N ILE A 20 18.12 -33.55 -22.35
CA ILE A 20 18.76 -32.25 -22.60
C ILE A 20 17.72 -31.22 -23.07
N ILE A 21 16.82 -31.58 -23.99
CA ILE A 21 15.76 -30.69 -24.48
C ILE A 21 14.80 -30.31 -23.35
N ILE A 22 14.45 -31.24 -22.46
CA ILE A 22 13.62 -30.97 -21.28
C ILE A 22 14.35 -30.02 -20.33
N LEU A 23 15.64 -30.23 -20.06
CA LEU A 23 16.42 -29.36 -19.18
C LEU A 23 16.57 -27.95 -19.76
N ILE A 24 16.81 -27.83 -21.07
CA ILE A 24 16.88 -26.54 -21.76
C ILE A 24 15.52 -25.84 -21.71
N SER A 25 14.42 -26.54 -22.00
CA SER A 25 13.09 -25.93 -22.00
C SER A 25 12.63 -25.53 -20.60
N VAL A 26 12.93 -26.31 -19.56
CA VAL A 26 12.69 -25.95 -18.16
C VAL A 26 13.57 -24.77 -17.74
N GLY A 27 14.84 -24.76 -18.14
CA GLY A 27 15.75 -23.64 -17.92
C GLY A 27 15.27 -22.36 -18.61
N LEU A 28 14.79 -22.46 -19.85
CA LEU A 28 14.22 -21.35 -20.60
C LEU A 28 12.90 -20.87 -19.98
N TYR A 29 12.06 -21.79 -19.51
CA TYR A 29 10.84 -21.45 -18.80
C TYR A 29 11.16 -20.69 -17.50
N PHE A 30 12.11 -21.16 -16.70
CA PHE A 30 12.58 -20.41 -15.53
C PHE A 30 13.21 -19.07 -15.91
N TYR A 31 13.99 -19.03 -16.98
CA TYR A 31 14.62 -17.81 -17.45
C TYR A 31 13.59 -16.78 -17.94
N VAL A 32 12.60 -17.18 -18.74
CA VAL A 32 11.61 -16.28 -19.36
C VAL A 32 10.45 -15.95 -18.42
N TYR A 33 9.96 -16.93 -17.65
CA TYR A 33 8.77 -16.74 -16.80
C TYR A 33 9.10 -16.40 -15.34
N LYS A 34 10.33 -16.71 -14.86
CA LYS A 34 10.75 -16.39 -13.49
C LYS A 34 11.83 -15.30 -13.41
N SER A 35 12.50 -14.92 -14.52
CA SER A 35 13.32 -13.70 -14.53
C SER A 35 12.47 -12.52 -15.00
N PRO A 36 12.25 -11.48 -14.17
CA PRO A 36 11.46 -10.31 -14.55
C PRO A 36 12.13 -9.41 -15.62
N SER A 37 13.27 -9.81 -16.20
CA SER A 37 14.29 -8.90 -16.71
C SER A 37 14.41 -8.78 -18.23
N LEU A 38 13.38 -9.14 -19.01
CA LEU A 38 13.37 -8.91 -20.46
C LEU A 38 12.23 -8.00 -20.95
N GLY A 39 11.67 -7.21 -20.03
CA GLY A 39 11.05 -5.92 -20.37
C GLY A 39 12.10 -4.82 -20.28
N LYS A 40 12.01 -3.77 -21.10
CA LYS A 40 12.83 -2.55 -20.96
C LYS A 40 12.97 -2.18 -19.48
N ARG A 41 14.20 -2.05 -18.97
CA ARG A 41 14.49 -1.74 -17.55
C ARG A 41 13.59 -0.59 -17.08
N SER A 42 12.95 -0.75 -15.93
CA SER A 42 12.17 0.35 -15.35
C SER A 42 13.11 1.50 -15.02
N ILE A 43 12.66 2.74 -15.22
CA ILE A 43 13.38 3.96 -14.80
C ILE A 43 13.74 3.85 -13.29
N VAL A 44 12.89 3.18 -12.51
CA VAL A 44 13.11 2.95 -11.08
C VAL A 44 14.30 2.03 -10.83
N ASP A 45 14.49 0.97 -11.62
CA ASP A 45 15.63 0.04 -11.45
C ASP A 45 16.96 0.74 -11.73
N GLN A 46 17.02 1.56 -12.78
CA GLN A 46 18.22 2.34 -13.12
C GLN A 46 18.55 3.34 -12.00
N GLN A 47 17.52 4.01 -11.46
CA GLN A 47 17.69 4.93 -10.33
C GLN A 47 18.20 4.20 -9.07
N ILE A 48 17.71 2.99 -8.79
CA ILE A 48 18.18 2.18 -7.67
C ILE A 48 19.67 1.83 -7.85
N GLU A 49 20.10 1.37 -9.03
CA GLU A 49 21.50 1.05 -9.30
C GLU A 49 22.42 2.26 -9.10
N GLU A 50 22.00 3.44 -9.56
CA GLU A 50 22.78 4.67 -9.39
C GLU A 50 22.90 5.07 -7.92
N LEU A 51 21.77 5.09 -7.19
CA LEU A 51 21.74 5.39 -5.76
C LEU A 51 22.57 4.38 -4.96
N GLN A 52 22.55 3.09 -5.32
CA GLN A 52 23.43 2.09 -4.70
C GLN A 52 24.91 2.40 -4.91
N LYS A 53 25.33 2.84 -6.11
CA LYS A 53 26.72 3.26 -6.36
C LYS A 53 27.09 4.48 -5.51
N GLN A 54 26.18 5.45 -5.38
CA GLN A 54 26.40 6.63 -4.55
C GLN A 54 26.53 6.26 -3.06
N VAL A 55 25.66 5.38 -2.54
CA VAL A 55 25.76 4.86 -1.16
C VAL A 55 27.06 4.07 -0.94
N LYS A 56 27.53 3.28 -1.92
CA LYS A 56 28.83 2.60 -1.83
C LYS A 56 30.00 3.58 -1.75
N LYS A 57 29.94 4.68 -2.52
CA LYS A 57 30.97 5.73 -2.52
C LYS A 57 30.96 6.54 -1.21
N ASN A 58 29.78 6.82 -0.66
CA ASN A 58 29.64 7.52 0.62
C ASN A 58 28.60 6.82 1.54
N PRO A 59 29.03 5.82 2.33
CA PRO A 59 28.12 5.07 3.19
C PRO A 59 27.50 5.87 4.34
N GLN A 60 28.02 7.06 4.65
CA GLN A 60 27.54 7.92 5.74
C GLN A 60 26.54 8.98 5.26
N ASP A 61 26.23 9.00 3.96
CA ASP A 61 25.22 9.90 3.41
C ASP A 61 23.81 9.40 3.70
N ALA A 62 23.22 9.90 4.79
CA ALA A 62 21.86 9.60 5.19
C ALA A 62 20.82 10.02 4.13
N SER A 63 21.04 11.12 3.42
CA SER A 63 20.10 11.62 2.40
C SER A 63 20.05 10.68 1.20
N THR A 64 21.21 10.26 0.68
CA THR A 64 21.26 9.31 -0.44
C THR A 64 20.66 7.96 -0.06
N ARG A 65 20.92 7.46 1.15
CA ARG A 65 20.27 6.24 1.66
C ARG A 65 18.76 6.38 1.77
N PHE A 66 18.28 7.54 2.23
CA PHE A 66 16.85 7.82 2.31
C PHE A 66 16.18 7.82 0.92
N TYR A 67 16.82 8.42 -0.09
CA TYR A 67 16.34 8.36 -1.47
C TYR A 67 16.37 6.94 -2.03
N LEU A 68 17.41 6.16 -1.74
CA LEU A 68 17.49 4.75 -2.11
C LEU A 68 16.34 3.96 -1.51
N ALA A 69 16.04 4.15 -0.23
CA ALA A 69 14.90 3.51 0.42
C ALA A 69 13.56 3.85 -0.22
N ARG A 70 13.34 5.13 -0.59
CA ARG A 70 12.13 5.54 -1.30
C ARG A 70 12.04 4.94 -2.70
N ALA A 71 13.17 4.80 -3.41
CA ALA A 71 13.21 4.13 -4.69
C ALA A 71 12.84 2.65 -4.55
N TYR A 72 13.35 1.96 -3.53
CA TYR A 72 12.96 0.60 -3.19
C TYR A 72 11.46 0.46 -2.92
N LEU A 73 10.84 1.37 -2.16
CA LEU A 73 9.37 1.32 -1.93
C LEU A 73 8.57 1.48 -3.22
N ARG A 74 8.97 2.40 -4.12
CA ARG A 74 8.31 2.54 -5.43
C ARG A 74 8.44 1.30 -6.31
N ASN A 75 9.43 0.45 -6.03
CA ASN A 75 9.65 -0.82 -6.71
C ASN A 75 9.08 -2.02 -5.96
N ASN A 76 8.29 -1.81 -4.89
CA ASN A 76 7.76 -2.86 -4.01
C ASN A 76 8.86 -3.75 -3.39
N GLN A 77 9.99 -3.14 -3.03
CA GLN A 77 11.12 -3.80 -2.38
C GLN A 77 11.19 -3.35 -0.91
N GLU A 78 10.16 -3.65 -0.12
CA GLU A 78 9.98 -3.10 1.22
C GLU A 78 11.10 -3.52 2.18
N ASP A 79 11.64 -4.74 2.03
CA ASP A 79 12.72 -5.24 2.88
C ASP A 79 14.03 -4.47 2.69
N GLU A 80 14.37 -4.12 1.44
CA GLU A 80 15.56 -3.31 1.16
C GLU A 80 15.35 -1.86 1.62
N ALA A 81 14.15 -1.30 1.43
CA ALA A 81 13.80 0.01 1.97
C ALA A 81 13.95 0.06 3.51
N ILE A 82 13.45 -0.96 4.22
CA ILE A 82 13.56 -1.08 5.68
C ILE A 82 15.03 -1.12 6.12
N LYS A 83 15.89 -1.87 5.42
CA LYS A 83 17.33 -1.94 5.73
C LYS A 83 17.99 -0.57 5.62
N GLU A 84 17.76 0.13 4.51
CA GLU A 84 18.35 1.46 4.29
C GLU A 84 17.82 2.50 5.28
N LEU A 85 16.51 2.53 5.55
CA LEU A 85 15.92 3.45 6.54
C LEU A 85 16.44 3.21 7.96
N LYS A 86 16.74 1.96 8.33
CA LYS A 86 17.41 1.67 9.60
C LYS A 86 18.83 2.22 9.64
N GLN A 87 19.55 2.26 8.52
CA GLN A 87 20.86 2.94 8.48
C GLN A 87 20.69 4.46 8.56
N VAL A 88 19.72 5.04 7.85
CA VAL A 88 19.39 6.47 7.96
C VAL A 88 19.15 6.85 9.44
N LEU A 89 18.34 6.08 10.16
CA LEU A 89 18.04 6.36 11.57
C LEU A 89 19.21 6.14 12.54
N LYS A 90 20.26 5.40 12.15
CA LYS A 90 21.51 5.36 12.94
C LYS A 90 22.30 6.66 12.81
N LEU A 91 22.27 7.27 11.61
CA LEU A 91 22.95 8.52 11.28
C LEU A 91 22.16 9.73 11.80
N GLU A 92 20.84 9.69 11.65
CA GLU A 92 19.90 10.76 12.00
C GLU A 92 18.80 10.22 12.92
N LYS A 93 19.10 10.18 14.22
CA LYS A 93 18.23 9.52 15.22
C LYS A 93 16.85 10.14 15.38
N ASP A 94 16.70 11.43 15.05
CA ASP A 94 15.48 12.23 15.25
C ASP A 94 14.80 12.64 13.94
N SER A 95 15.07 11.92 12.84
CA SER A 95 14.47 12.19 11.54
C SER A 95 13.01 11.74 11.49
N GLN A 96 12.08 12.68 11.67
CA GLN A 96 10.63 12.44 11.53
C GLN A 96 10.28 11.82 10.18
N GLN A 97 10.94 12.27 9.11
CA GLN A 97 10.71 11.75 7.76
C GLN A 97 11.15 10.29 7.64
N ALA A 98 12.32 9.93 8.18
CA ALA A 98 12.82 8.56 8.16
C ALA A 98 11.90 7.61 8.96
N TYR A 99 11.45 8.00 10.15
CA TYR A 99 10.46 7.20 10.90
C TYR A 99 9.14 7.06 10.14
N PHE A 100 8.62 8.14 9.54
CA PHE A 100 7.40 8.07 8.75
C PHE A 100 7.53 7.08 7.59
N VAL A 101 8.58 7.22 6.77
CA VAL A 101 8.79 6.34 5.61
C VAL A 101 9.06 4.89 6.05
N LEU A 102 9.74 4.67 7.18
CA LEU A 102 9.91 3.32 7.73
C LEU A 102 8.59 2.71 8.20
N GLY A 103 7.70 3.53 8.77
CA GLY A 103 6.33 3.13 9.10
C GLY A 103 5.53 2.72 7.85
N VAL A 104 5.64 3.49 6.77
CA VAL A 104 5.04 3.16 5.47
C VAL A 104 5.59 1.84 4.93
N ALA A 105 6.91 1.67 4.92
CA ALA A 105 7.56 0.43 4.47
C ALA A 105 7.05 -0.80 5.22
N TYR A 106 6.93 -0.73 6.55
CA TYR A 106 6.34 -1.81 7.33
C TYR A 106 4.85 -2.03 7.07
N LYS A 107 4.08 -0.97 6.76
CA LYS A 107 2.66 -1.10 6.41
C LYS A 107 2.47 -1.77 5.05
N GLU A 108 3.24 -1.38 4.05
CA GLU A 108 3.23 -1.95 2.70
C GLU A 108 3.69 -3.41 2.70
N LYS A 109 4.66 -3.76 3.55
CA LYS A 109 5.06 -5.16 3.81
C LYS A 109 3.91 -6.05 4.29
N GLY A 110 2.85 -5.46 4.84
CA GLY A 110 1.58 -6.13 5.10
C GLY A 110 1.20 -6.29 6.57
N LYS A 111 0.07 -6.98 6.81
CA LYS A 111 -0.62 -7.02 8.12
C LYS A 111 0.24 -7.57 9.26
N SER A 112 1.16 -8.50 8.97
CA SER A 112 2.11 -9.05 9.95
C SER A 112 3.07 -7.99 10.50
N SER A 113 3.32 -6.93 9.74
CA SER A 113 4.26 -5.85 10.07
C SER A 113 3.58 -4.59 10.66
N TYR A 114 2.26 -4.62 10.88
CA TYR A 114 1.51 -3.48 11.41
C TYR A 114 1.94 -3.06 12.82
N SER A 115 2.48 -3.98 13.62
CA SER A 115 3.03 -3.62 14.94
C SER A 115 4.30 -2.78 14.78
N GLN A 116 5.22 -3.16 13.90
CA GLN A 116 6.40 -2.36 13.60
C GLN A 116 6.02 -1.01 12.96
N ALA A 117 5.07 -1.00 12.03
CA ALA A 117 4.59 0.23 11.39
C ALA A 117 4.07 1.23 12.44
N GLY A 118 3.19 0.77 13.33
CA GLY A 118 2.63 1.59 14.42
C GLY A 118 3.71 2.21 15.30
N LYS A 119 4.74 1.42 15.69
CA LYS A 119 5.87 1.93 16.49
C LYS A 119 6.60 3.09 15.80
N GLN A 120 6.75 3.06 14.47
CA GLN A 120 7.44 4.15 13.76
C GLN A 120 6.56 5.40 13.67
N PHE A 121 5.27 5.25 13.41
CA PHE A 121 4.33 6.36 13.42
C PHE A 121 4.20 7.01 14.81
N ASP A 122 4.23 6.21 15.87
CA ASP A 122 4.28 6.71 17.25
C ASP A 122 5.55 7.54 17.52
N LYS A 123 6.70 7.15 16.95
CA LYS A 123 7.92 7.97 17.01
C LYS A 123 7.79 9.30 16.29
N VAL A 124 7.09 9.38 15.16
CA VAL A 124 6.79 10.67 14.51
C VAL A 124 5.97 11.57 15.42
N ILE A 125 4.98 11.01 16.10
CA ILE A 125 4.15 11.75 17.07
C ILE A 125 5.00 12.24 18.24
N GLU A 126 5.82 11.37 18.83
CA GLU A 126 6.74 11.71 19.94
C GLU A 126 7.66 12.87 19.57
N LEU A 127 8.33 12.79 18.43
CA LEU A 127 9.22 13.83 17.92
C LEU A 127 8.51 15.13 17.57
N SER A 128 7.17 15.12 17.46
CA SER A 128 6.36 16.30 17.15
C SER A 128 5.74 16.97 18.38
N LYS A 129 5.80 16.33 19.55
CA LYS A 129 5.24 16.90 20.79
C LYS A 129 5.94 18.20 21.16
N GLY A 130 5.15 19.20 21.56
CA GLY A 130 5.65 20.51 22.00
C GLY A 130 6.24 21.38 20.88
N LYS A 131 6.23 20.93 19.62
CA LYS A 131 6.72 21.72 18.49
C LYS A 131 5.59 22.53 17.87
N GLN A 132 5.84 23.82 17.67
CA GLN A 132 5.02 24.65 16.80
C GLN A 132 5.52 24.53 15.37
N PHE A 133 4.63 24.20 14.44
CA PHE A 133 4.96 24.10 13.02
C PHE A 133 4.42 25.32 12.29
N SER A 134 5.29 26.01 11.54
CA SER A 134 4.89 27.14 10.68
C SER A 134 4.05 26.71 9.47
N LYS A 135 4.09 25.42 9.13
CA LYS A 135 3.32 24.78 8.05
C LYS A 135 2.75 23.46 8.56
N VAL A 136 1.73 22.95 7.87
CA VAL A 136 1.15 21.62 8.16
C VAL A 136 2.25 20.56 8.18
N ASN A 137 2.42 19.88 9.32
CA ASN A 137 3.33 18.75 9.42
C ASN A 137 2.69 17.51 8.76
N GLN A 138 3.03 17.29 7.49
CA GLN A 138 2.47 16.20 6.69
C GLN A 138 2.84 14.83 7.25
N SER A 139 4.07 14.63 7.74
CA SER A 139 4.48 13.36 8.34
C SER A 139 3.66 13.04 9.59
N LEU A 140 3.38 14.02 10.44
CA LEU A 140 2.53 13.85 11.62
C LEU A 140 1.08 13.53 11.23
N LYS A 141 0.52 14.31 10.29
CA LYS A 141 -0.83 14.09 9.75
C LYS A 141 -0.98 12.68 9.20
N SER A 142 -0.13 12.29 8.26
CA SER A 142 -0.16 10.97 7.63
C SER A 142 0.14 9.84 8.62
N SER A 143 0.96 10.07 9.64
CA SER A 143 1.19 9.09 10.71
C SER A 143 -0.10 8.79 11.48
N TYR A 144 -0.87 9.82 11.85
CA TYR A 144 -2.19 9.62 12.45
C TYR A 144 -3.15 8.90 11.49
N TYR A 145 -3.18 9.30 10.22
CA TYR A 145 -4.00 8.62 9.22
C TYR A 145 -3.67 7.12 9.10
N PHE A 146 -2.39 6.75 8.97
CA PHE A 146 -1.99 5.35 8.86
C PHE A 146 -2.18 4.54 10.15
N LEU A 147 -2.02 5.15 11.32
CA LEU A 147 -2.42 4.54 12.59
C LEU A 147 -3.93 4.28 12.63
N GLY A 148 -4.73 5.20 12.08
CA GLY A 148 -6.16 5.05 11.85
C GLY A 148 -6.49 3.85 10.96
N GLU A 149 -5.84 3.73 9.81
CA GLU A 149 -6.03 2.59 8.90
C GLU A 149 -5.66 1.26 9.57
N ILE A 150 -4.51 1.19 10.23
CA ILE A 150 -4.06 0.00 10.96
C ILE A 150 -5.07 -0.38 12.05
N ALA A 151 -5.56 0.59 12.83
CA ALA A 151 -6.57 0.35 13.85
C ALA A 151 -7.91 -0.09 13.25
N PHE A 152 -8.31 0.48 12.11
CA PHE A 152 -9.54 0.13 11.40
C PHE A 152 -9.50 -1.32 10.90
N GLU A 153 -8.38 -1.72 10.27
CA GLU A 153 -8.13 -3.10 9.81
C GLU A 153 -8.15 -4.11 10.97
N ARG A 154 -7.69 -3.69 12.15
CA ARG A 154 -7.77 -4.48 13.40
C ARG A 154 -9.14 -4.45 14.07
N LYS A 155 -10.17 -3.88 13.42
CA LYS A 155 -11.53 -3.71 13.93
C LYS A 155 -11.62 -2.84 15.21
N GLN A 156 -10.58 -2.07 15.51
CA GLN A 156 -10.52 -1.17 16.67
C GLN A 156 -11.16 0.19 16.31
N HIS A 157 -12.44 0.18 15.94
CA HIS A 157 -13.10 1.32 15.30
C HIS A 157 -13.11 2.60 16.13
N LYS A 158 -13.23 2.51 17.47
CA LYS A 158 -13.12 3.68 18.36
C LYS A 158 -11.71 4.29 18.34
N LYS A 159 -10.67 3.44 18.35
CA LYS A 159 -9.27 3.88 18.30
C LYS A 159 -8.94 4.49 16.94
N ALA A 160 -9.42 3.85 15.86
CA ALA A 160 -9.29 4.34 14.50
C ALA A 160 -9.93 5.72 14.34
N LEU A 161 -11.15 5.91 14.85
CA LEU A 161 -11.85 7.20 14.85
C LEU A 161 -11.00 8.31 15.47
N GLY A 162 -10.45 8.09 16.66
CA GLY A 162 -9.60 9.07 17.34
C GLY A 162 -8.34 9.43 16.55
N TYR A 163 -7.74 8.47 15.84
CA TYR A 163 -6.59 8.76 14.98
C TYR A 163 -6.97 9.54 13.72
N PHE A 164 -8.06 9.18 13.03
CA PHE A 164 -8.50 9.93 11.86
C PHE A 164 -8.94 11.35 12.20
N GLN A 165 -9.56 11.56 13.36
CA GLN A 165 -9.90 12.90 13.87
C GLN A 165 -8.64 13.75 14.06
N LYS A 166 -7.61 13.22 14.73
CA LYS A 166 -6.32 13.91 14.87
C LYS A 166 -5.66 14.23 13.53
N SER A 167 -5.74 13.32 12.56
CA SER A 167 -5.27 13.59 11.19
C SER A 167 -6.04 14.75 10.55
N SER A 168 -7.37 14.76 10.66
CA SER A 168 -8.23 15.81 10.09
C SER A 168 -8.07 17.16 10.79
N GLU A 169 -7.74 17.19 12.09
CA GLU A 169 -7.45 18.42 12.84
C GLU A 169 -6.18 19.11 12.32
N ILE A 170 -5.17 18.34 11.92
CA ILE A 170 -3.92 18.87 11.35
C ILE A 170 -4.11 19.38 9.92
N GLY A 171 -5.06 18.83 9.17
CA GLY A 171 -5.39 19.25 7.81
C GLY A 171 -6.90 19.37 7.60
N SER A 172 -7.41 20.59 7.65
CA SER A 172 -8.85 20.93 7.71
C SER A 172 -9.73 20.54 6.51
N LYS A 173 -9.18 19.94 5.46
CA LYS A 173 -9.89 19.57 4.22
C LYS A 173 -9.53 18.18 3.71
N ASP A 174 -9.27 17.25 4.63
CA ASP A 174 -8.89 15.88 4.28
C ASP A 174 -10.13 14.99 4.04
N SER A 175 -10.60 14.94 2.79
CA SER A 175 -11.74 14.11 2.39
C SER A 175 -11.49 12.62 2.63
N ASP A 176 -10.26 12.13 2.53
CA ASP A 176 -9.92 10.74 2.82
C ASP A 176 -10.11 10.44 4.31
N ALA A 177 -9.60 11.32 5.19
CA ALA A 177 -9.83 11.20 6.62
C ALA A 177 -11.33 11.26 6.97
N MET A 178 -12.11 12.15 6.33
CA MET A 178 -13.56 12.25 6.52
C MET A 178 -14.29 10.97 6.10
N LEU A 179 -13.89 10.37 4.96
CA LEU A 179 -14.41 9.07 4.53
C LEU A 179 -14.18 8.00 5.62
N PHE A 180 -12.96 7.91 6.16
CA PHE A 180 -12.64 6.93 7.18
C PHE A 180 -13.29 7.20 8.53
N ILE A 181 -13.47 8.47 8.93
CA ILE A 181 -14.28 8.86 10.09
C ILE A 181 -15.72 8.37 9.90
N GLY A 182 -16.32 8.61 8.73
CA GLY A 182 -17.65 8.13 8.38
C GLY A 182 -17.75 6.59 8.45
N ARG A 183 -16.74 5.89 7.93
CA ARG A 183 -16.63 4.42 8.03
C ARG A 183 -16.53 3.93 9.47
N CYS A 184 -15.80 4.64 10.33
CA CYS A 184 -15.71 4.32 11.75
C CYS A 184 -17.07 4.46 12.43
N TYR A 185 -17.76 5.58 12.24
CA TYR A 185 -19.11 5.78 12.78
C TYR A 185 -20.10 4.74 12.26
N PHE A 186 -20.05 4.40 10.97
CA PHE A 186 -20.87 3.34 10.38
C PHE A 186 -20.64 1.99 11.09
N ARG A 187 -19.38 1.60 11.32
CA ARG A 187 -19.05 0.37 12.06
C ARG A 187 -19.48 0.42 13.53
N LEU A 188 -19.54 1.61 14.11
CA LEU A 188 -20.05 1.85 15.46
C LEU A 188 -21.58 2.00 15.51
N LYS A 189 -22.29 1.80 14.37
CA LYS A 189 -23.75 1.96 14.21
C LYS A 189 -24.26 3.39 14.48
N ASP A 190 -23.38 4.38 14.50
CA ASP A 190 -23.75 5.79 14.56
C ASP A 190 -23.96 6.34 13.15
N TYR A 191 -25.10 6.00 12.57
CA TYR A 191 -25.41 6.34 11.18
C TYR A 191 -25.54 7.85 10.96
N LYS A 192 -25.97 8.60 11.98
CA LYS A 192 -26.10 10.06 11.90
C LYS A 192 -24.75 10.73 11.68
N ASN A 193 -23.75 10.36 12.49
CA ASN A 193 -22.40 10.92 12.33
C ASN A 193 -21.67 10.33 11.12
N ALA A 194 -21.97 9.09 10.72
CA ALA A 194 -21.46 8.53 9.48
C ALA A 194 -21.91 9.34 8.26
N GLU A 195 -23.22 9.58 8.13
CA GLU A 195 -23.83 10.37 7.05
C GLU A 195 -23.26 11.79 6.99
N LYS A 196 -23.14 12.45 8.15
CA LYS A 196 -22.55 13.79 8.25
C LYS A 196 -21.15 13.84 7.63
N ASN A 197 -20.28 12.89 7.99
CA ASN A 197 -18.90 12.88 7.50
C ASN A 197 -18.80 12.49 6.03
N TYR A 198 -19.64 11.57 5.54
CA TYR A 198 -19.70 11.26 4.12
C TYR A 198 -20.17 12.47 3.29
N LYS A 199 -21.21 13.18 3.74
CA LYS A 199 -21.68 14.39 3.07
C LYS A 199 -20.62 15.50 3.05
N GLU A 200 -19.87 15.67 4.13
CA GLU A 200 -18.78 16.65 4.17
C GLU A 200 -17.62 16.24 3.23
N ALA A 201 -17.25 14.96 3.18
CA ALA A 201 -16.25 14.48 2.23
C ALA A 201 -16.67 14.74 0.76
N ILE A 202 -17.95 14.54 0.43
CA ILE A 202 -18.55 14.85 -0.88
C ILE A 202 -18.54 16.36 -1.15
N ARG A 203 -18.79 17.20 -0.14
CA ARG A 203 -18.75 18.66 -0.29
C ARG A 203 -17.37 19.14 -0.75
N PHE A 204 -16.31 18.57 -0.20
CA PHE A 204 -14.93 18.90 -0.60
C PHE A 204 -14.51 18.24 -1.92
N VAL A 205 -14.92 16.99 -2.16
CA VAL A 205 -14.61 16.25 -3.40
C VAL A 205 -15.91 15.68 -3.98
N PRO A 206 -16.65 16.44 -4.82
CA PRO A 206 -17.95 16.01 -5.33
C PRO A 206 -17.93 14.76 -6.20
N LYS A 207 -16.76 14.42 -6.78
CA LYS A 207 -16.52 13.25 -7.62
C LYS A 207 -15.88 12.08 -6.87
N PHE A 208 -15.96 12.04 -5.53
CA PHE A 208 -15.34 10.99 -4.73
C PHE A 208 -16.19 9.71 -4.70
N ALA A 209 -15.96 8.83 -5.69
CA ALA A 209 -16.76 7.61 -5.89
C ALA A 209 -16.87 6.74 -4.63
N ASP A 210 -15.77 6.55 -3.90
CA ASP A 210 -15.72 5.67 -2.72
C ASP A 210 -16.64 6.16 -1.59
N VAL A 211 -16.84 7.48 -1.45
CA VAL A 211 -17.76 8.04 -0.44
C VAL A 211 -19.20 7.73 -0.79
N TYR A 212 -19.59 7.85 -2.06
CA TYR A 212 -20.95 7.44 -2.48
C TYR A 212 -21.17 5.95 -2.28
N TYR A 213 -20.18 5.10 -2.56
CA TYR A 213 -20.27 3.67 -2.27
C TYR A 213 -20.51 3.43 -0.77
N HIS A 214 -19.72 4.05 0.10
CA HIS A 214 -19.88 3.88 1.55
C HIS A 214 -21.18 4.47 2.12
N LEU A 215 -21.68 5.57 1.54
CA LEU A 215 -22.99 6.12 1.87
C LEU A 215 -24.13 5.18 1.44
N GLY A 216 -24.00 4.54 0.27
CA GLY A 216 -24.92 3.50 -0.19
C GLY A 216 -24.98 2.31 0.76
N LYS A 217 -23.81 1.81 1.22
CA LYS A 217 -23.74 0.73 2.23
C LYS A 217 -24.40 1.10 3.54
N MET A 218 -24.26 2.36 3.96
CA MET A 218 -24.90 2.86 5.17
C MET A 218 -26.42 2.85 5.03
N TYR A 219 -26.96 3.37 3.92
CA TYR A 219 -28.40 3.37 3.68
C TYR A 219 -28.98 1.96 3.53
N GLN A 220 -28.26 1.06 2.85
CA GLN A 220 -28.64 -0.36 2.77
C GLN A 220 -28.76 -0.99 4.17
N ALA A 221 -27.80 -0.74 5.05
CA ALA A 221 -27.83 -1.24 6.43
C ALA A 221 -28.98 -0.64 7.28
N GLN A 222 -29.55 0.50 6.85
CA GLN A 222 -30.72 1.11 7.46
C GLN A 222 -32.05 0.68 6.80
N GLY A 223 -32.02 -0.21 5.80
CA GLY A 223 -33.19 -0.61 5.03
C GLY A 223 -33.69 0.45 4.04
N LYS A 224 -32.90 1.51 3.81
CA LYS A 224 -33.22 2.63 2.90
C LYS A 224 -32.77 2.29 1.48
N THR A 225 -33.49 1.35 0.86
CA THR A 225 -33.09 0.74 -0.42
C THR A 225 -33.00 1.76 -1.55
N SER A 226 -33.94 2.71 -1.65
CA SER A 226 -33.95 3.74 -2.71
C SER A 226 -32.70 4.63 -2.65
N GLU A 227 -32.36 5.13 -1.47
CA GLU A 227 -31.17 5.95 -1.25
C GLU A 227 -29.88 5.15 -1.46
N ALA A 228 -29.86 3.87 -1.09
CA ALA A 228 -28.74 2.98 -1.38
C ALA A 228 -28.52 2.82 -2.90
N LYS A 229 -29.59 2.54 -3.67
CA LYS A 229 -29.54 2.42 -5.15
C LYS A 229 -29.03 3.71 -5.79
N GLN A 230 -29.51 4.86 -5.34
CA GLN A 230 -29.06 6.16 -5.87
C GLN A 230 -27.55 6.36 -5.67
N ASN A 231 -27.05 6.06 -4.47
CA ASN A 231 -25.64 6.27 -4.12
C ASN A 231 -24.72 5.28 -4.83
N TYR A 232 -25.09 4.00 -4.95
CA TYR A 232 -24.30 3.03 -5.73
C TYR A 232 -24.23 3.39 -7.20
N ASN A 233 -25.35 3.78 -7.82
CA ASN A 233 -25.36 4.25 -9.21
C ASN A 233 -24.45 5.48 -9.41
N LYS A 234 -24.44 6.41 -8.45
CA LYS A 234 -23.53 7.57 -8.49
C LYS A 234 -22.06 7.13 -8.40
N ALA A 235 -21.72 6.19 -7.53
CA ALA A 235 -20.37 5.64 -7.41
C ALA A 235 -19.91 4.97 -8.72
N ILE A 236 -20.76 4.15 -9.34
CA ILE A 236 -20.49 3.45 -10.61
C ILE A 236 -20.31 4.47 -11.75
N LYS A 237 -21.13 5.53 -11.80
CA LYS A 237 -20.99 6.59 -12.81
C LYS A 237 -19.68 7.37 -12.67
N LEU A 238 -19.17 7.55 -11.45
CA LEU A 238 -17.92 8.26 -11.19
C LEU A 238 -16.69 7.39 -11.41
N LYS A 239 -16.80 6.06 -11.23
CA LYS A 239 -15.74 5.08 -11.42
C LYS A 239 -16.27 3.89 -12.22
N THR A 240 -16.03 3.91 -13.53
CA THR A 240 -16.59 2.95 -14.51
C THR A 240 -16.34 1.47 -14.16
N ASN A 241 -15.19 1.17 -13.54
CA ASN A 241 -14.79 -0.18 -13.12
C ASN A 241 -14.94 -0.39 -11.60
N TYR A 242 -15.95 0.21 -10.97
CA TYR A 242 -16.20 0.02 -9.54
C TYR A 242 -17.02 -1.26 -9.28
N GLN A 243 -16.34 -2.40 -9.32
CA GLN A 243 -16.97 -3.73 -9.21
C GLN A 243 -17.74 -3.89 -7.90
N GLU A 244 -17.17 -3.47 -6.77
CA GLU A 244 -17.79 -3.61 -5.46
C GLU A 244 -19.10 -2.81 -5.34
N ALA A 245 -19.22 -1.69 -6.07
CA ALA A 245 -20.44 -0.89 -6.10
C ALA A 245 -21.52 -1.53 -6.98
N LYS A 246 -21.14 -2.21 -8.08
CA LYS A 246 -22.05 -2.97 -8.94
C LYS A 246 -22.64 -4.16 -8.19
N GLU A 247 -21.79 -4.96 -7.55
CA GLU A 247 -22.22 -6.10 -6.72
C GLU A 247 -23.14 -5.65 -5.57
N ALA A 248 -22.80 -4.54 -4.90
CA ALA A 248 -23.65 -4.02 -3.83
C ALA A 248 -25.02 -3.54 -4.36
N LEU A 249 -25.08 -2.96 -5.55
CA LEU A 249 -26.34 -2.57 -6.20
C LEU A 249 -27.19 -3.79 -6.58
N GLU A 250 -26.58 -4.86 -7.08
CA GLU A 250 -27.25 -6.11 -7.44
C GLU A 250 -27.81 -6.84 -6.20
N SER A 251 -27.20 -6.64 -5.03
CA SER A 251 -27.62 -7.24 -3.75
C SER A 251 -28.81 -6.56 -3.05
N LEU A 252 -29.41 -5.51 -3.64
CA LEU A 252 -30.47 -4.66 -3.05
C LEU A 252 -31.89 -5.03 -3.49
#